data_AF-A0A0C2FQF2-F1
#
_entry.id   AF-A0A0C2FQF2-F1
#
_cell.length_a   1.000
_cell.length_b   1.000
_cell.length_c   1.000
_cell.angle_alpha   90.00
_cell.angle_beta   90.00
_cell.angle_gamma   90.00
#
_symmetry.space_group_name_H-M   'P 1'
#
loop_
_entity.id
_entity.type
_entity.pdbx_description
1 polymer ?
#
loop_
_entity_poly.entity_id
_entity_poly.type
_entity_poly.pdbx_seq_one_letter_code
_entity_poly.pdbx_strand_id
1 'polypeptide(L)'
;EELLAFTVQGLFEDGKFAKPGEVPQLSFFSRSIAVISDMLYLTGITPARVARYKLMLNKAASAGAASVPLAPAASINPIAQATNSINGLQMSTQPSDEIKRQMVAQFCKDSGMNPAWSEKCLIDSDWNYQAAGEAFLASRDSLPKEAFAAT
;
A
#
# COMPACT_ATOMS: atom_id res chain seq x y z
N GLU A 1 33.52 -17.33 19.08
CA GLU A 1 32.42 -17.34 18.11
C GLU A 1 31.59 -16.09 18.31
N GLU A 2 31.29 -15.36 17.24
CA GLU A 2 30.47 -14.14 17.31
C GLU A 2 29.01 -14.54 17.13
N LEU A 3 28.22 -14.45 18.20
CA LEU A 3 26.81 -14.82 18.18
C LEU A 3 25.98 -13.62 17.75
N LEU A 4 25.28 -13.75 16.62
CA LEU A 4 24.28 -12.78 16.19
C LEU A 4 22.93 -13.11 16.85
N ALA A 5 22.40 -12.14 17.59
CA ALA A 5 21.07 -12.21 18.18
C ALA A 5 20.29 -10.94 17.82
N PHE A 6 19.05 -11.09 17.38
CA PHE A 6 18.15 -9.99 17.08
C PHE A 6 16.70 -10.34 17.46
N THR A 7 15.89 -9.30 17.69
CA THR A 7 14.46 -9.48 18.01
C THR A 7 13.61 -8.86 16.91
N VAL A 8 12.68 -9.65 16.38
CA VAL A 8 11.67 -9.21 15.41
C VAL A 8 10.36 -9.02 16.15
N GLN A 9 9.75 -7.84 15.99
CA GLN A 9 8.46 -7.52 16.58
C GLN A 9 7.50 -7.09 15.49
N GLY A 10 6.25 -7.53 15.58
CA GLY A 10 5.27 -7.20 14.57
C GLY A 10 3.85 -7.62 14.94
N LEU A 11 2.96 -7.39 13.99
CA LEU A 11 1.57 -7.82 14.05
C LEU A 11 1.32 -8.83 12.94
N PHE A 12 0.44 -9.79 13.19
CA PHE A 12 0.02 -10.77 12.20
C PHE A 12 -1.46 -11.11 12.37
N GLU A 13 -2.06 -11.64 11.31
CA GLU A 13 -3.40 -12.23 11.33
C GLU A 13 -3.25 -13.74 11.39
N ASP A 14 -4.00 -14.40 12.27
CA ASP A 14 -3.97 -15.85 12.39
C ASP A 14 -4.67 -16.51 11.19
N GLY A 15 -4.18 -17.69 10.78
CA GLY A 15 -4.17 -18.26 9.43
C GLY A 15 -5.49 -18.54 8.69
N LYS A 16 -6.48 -17.66 8.79
CA LYS A 16 -7.60 -17.59 7.83
C LYS A 16 -7.30 -16.45 6.85
N PHE A 17 -7.45 -16.72 5.56
CA PHE A 17 -7.37 -15.68 4.55
C PHE A 17 -8.28 -14.51 4.93
N ALA A 18 -7.75 -13.30 4.88
CA ALA A 18 -8.52 -12.09 5.12
C ALA A 18 -9.75 -12.10 4.22
N LYS A 19 -10.94 -12.07 4.84
CA LYS A 19 -12.20 -12.00 4.10
C LYS A 19 -12.55 -10.55 3.83
N PRO A 20 -12.97 -10.20 2.60
CA PRO A 20 -13.46 -8.86 2.31
C PRO A 20 -14.57 -8.45 3.28
N GLY A 21 -14.40 -7.31 3.95
CA GLY A 21 -15.39 -6.74 4.88
C GLY A 21 -15.28 -7.19 6.34
N GLU A 22 -14.42 -8.17 6.68
CA GLU A 22 -14.18 -8.57 8.07
C GLU A 22 -13.10 -7.68 8.70
N VAL A 23 -13.34 -7.20 9.93
CA VAL A 23 -12.33 -6.41 10.64
C VAL A 23 -11.19 -7.34 11.05
N PRO A 24 -9.94 -7.09 10.61
CA PRO A 24 -8.87 -8.03 10.88
C PRO A 24 -8.56 -8.17 12.37
N GLN A 25 -8.46 -9.40 12.85
CA GLN A 25 -8.04 -9.70 14.21
C GLN A 25 -6.52 -9.82 14.26
N LEU A 26 -5.86 -8.74 14.68
CA LEU A 26 -4.41 -8.68 14.79
C LEU A 26 -3.92 -9.30 16.09
N SER A 27 -2.85 -10.09 16.00
CA SER A 27 -2.08 -10.59 17.13
C SER A 27 -0.70 -9.95 17.15
N PHE A 28 -0.14 -9.72 18.33
CA PHE A 28 1.23 -9.23 18.47
C PHE A 28 2.20 -10.39 18.66
N PHE A 29 3.35 -10.31 17.99
CA PHE A 29 4.46 -11.22 18.22
C PHE A 29 5.76 -10.49 18.52
N SER A 30 6.60 -11.13 19.33
CA SER A 30 8.01 -10.79 19.53
C SER A 30 8.81 -12.08 19.45
N ARG A 31 9.74 -12.18 18.50
CA ARG A 31 10.58 -13.34 18.30
C ARG A 31 12.04 -12.96 18.44
N SER A 32 12.71 -13.53 19.42
CA SER A 32 14.15 -13.37 19.60
C SER A 32 14.85 -14.55 18.95
N ILE A 33 15.67 -14.24 17.95
CA ILE A 33 16.41 -15.21 17.15
C ILE A 33 17.88 -15.01 17.50
N ALA A 34 18.50 -16.04 18.05
CA ALA A 34 19.95 -16.20 18.08
C ALA A 34 20.29 -17.48 17.32
N VAL A 35 21.47 -17.54 16.67
CA VAL A 35 21.90 -18.72 15.87
C VAL A 35 21.86 -20.03 16.67
N ILE A 36 21.85 -19.95 18.00
CA ILE A 36 21.81 -21.07 18.94
C ILE A 36 20.49 -21.21 19.73
N SER A 37 19.57 -20.25 19.64
CA SER A 37 18.31 -20.27 20.41
C SER A 37 17.21 -19.44 19.74
N ASP A 38 16.00 -19.99 19.67
CA ASP A 38 14.82 -19.30 19.12
C ASP A 38 13.72 -19.23 20.19
N MET A 39 13.24 -18.02 20.48
CA MET A 39 12.15 -17.79 21.44
C MET A 39 11.03 -16.96 20.80
N LEU A 40 9.80 -17.47 20.86
CA LEU A 40 8.60 -16.83 20.33
C LEU A 40 7.61 -16.48 21.45
N TYR A 41 7.21 -15.20 21.51
CA TYR A 41 6.16 -14.71 22.39
C TYR A 41 4.95 -14.24 21.57
N LEU A 42 3.78 -14.73 21.95
CA LEU A 42 2.48 -14.44 21.31
C LEU A 42 1.52 -13.89 22.36
N THR A 43 0.94 -12.72 22.11
CA THR A 43 -0.03 -12.10 23.03
C THR A 43 -1.18 -11.46 22.26
N GLY A 44 -2.36 -11.41 22.89
CA GLY A 44 -3.45 -10.56 22.41
C GLY A 44 -3.03 -9.09 22.30
N ILE A 45 -3.60 -8.37 21.33
CA ILE A 45 -3.26 -6.95 21.11
C ILE A 45 -4.16 -6.04 21.95
N THR A 46 -3.59 -4.98 22.52
CA THR A 46 -4.39 -3.97 23.21
C THR A 46 -5.10 -3.04 22.22
N PRO A 47 -6.31 -2.53 22.52
CA PRO A 47 -7.01 -1.59 21.65
C PRO A 47 -6.19 -0.34 21.30
N ALA A 48 -5.39 0.16 22.26
CA ALA A 48 -4.50 1.31 22.04
C ALA A 48 -3.39 1.00 21.01
N ARG A 49 -2.87 -0.24 20.99
CA ARG A 49 -1.86 -0.67 20.02
C ARG A 49 -2.47 -0.88 18.64
N VAL A 50 -3.71 -1.40 18.56
CA VAL A 50 -4.48 -1.46 17.29
C VAL A 50 -4.68 -0.06 16.71
N ALA A 51 -5.09 0.91 17.53
CA ALA A 51 -5.33 2.28 17.08
C ALA A 51 -4.06 2.94 16.52
N ARG A 52 -2.91 2.76 17.20
CA ARG A 52 -1.62 3.25 16.71
C ARG A 52 -1.19 2.59 15.42
N TYR A 53 -1.42 1.29 15.28
CA TYR A 53 -1.11 0.57 14.05
C TYR A 53 -1.95 1.08 12.87
N LYS A 54 -3.27 1.24 13.05
CA LYS A 54 -4.15 1.82 12.04
C LYS A 54 -3.72 3.24 11.65
N LEU A 55 -3.30 4.05 12.62
CA LEU A 55 -2.76 5.39 12.36
C LEU A 55 -1.46 5.33 11.54
N MET A 56 -0.56 4.39 11.82
CA MET A 56 0.67 4.20 11.03
C MET A 56 0.37 3.72 9.61
N LEU A 57 -0.57 2.80 9.41
CA LEU A 57 -0.98 2.36 8.08
C LEU A 57 -1.57 3.51 7.27
N ASN A 58 -2.48 4.30 7.86
CA ASN A 58 -3.04 5.47 7.20
C ASN A 58 -1.95 6.49 6.86
N LYS A 59 -0.99 6.71 7.78
CA LYS A 59 0.15 7.60 7.55
C LYS A 59 1.07 7.08 6.44
N ALA A 60 1.31 5.77 6.35
CA ALA A 60 2.10 5.16 5.28
C ALA A 60 1.38 5.17 3.93
N ALA A 61 0.05 5.00 3.90
CA ALA A 61 -0.76 5.17 2.70
C ALA A 61 -0.83 6.63 2.23
N SER A 62 -0.79 7.58 3.17
CA SER A 62 -0.79 9.03 2.87
C SER A 62 0.61 9.58 2.57
N ALA A 63 1.66 8.91 3.06
CA ALA A 63 3.02 9.19 2.69
C ALA A 63 3.31 8.45 1.38
N GLY A 64 3.04 9.11 0.25
CA GLY A 64 3.54 8.66 -1.04
C GLY A 64 5.01 8.24 -0.93
N ALA A 65 5.40 7.21 -1.70
CA ALA A 65 6.69 6.54 -1.65
C ALA A 65 7.81 7.46 -1.15
N ALA A 66 8.44 7.10 -0.02
CA ALA A 66 9.53 7.87 0.56
C ALA A 66 10.55 8.18 -0.55
N SER A 67 10.65 9.45 -0.93
CA SER A 67 11.70 9.90 -1.81
C SER A 67 13.02 9.58 -1.13
N VAL A 68 13.85 8.78 -1.80
CA VAL A 68 15.25 8.59 -1.48
C VAL A 68 15.86 9.98 -1.20
N PRO A 69 16.60 10.19 -0.10
CA PRO A 69 17.09 11.53 0.23
C PRO A 69 18.08 11.98 -0.86
N LEU A 70 17.66 12.92 -1.70
CA LEU A 70 18.56 13.73 -2.51
C LEU A 70 19.31 14.70 -1.59
N ALA A 71 20.61 14.83 -1.84
CA ALA A 71 21.56 15.71 -1.18
C ALA A 71 21.06 17.18 -1.07
N PRO A 72 21.60 17.97 -0.12
CA PRO A 72 21.01 19.25 0.27
C PRO A 72 21.27 20.35 -0.76
N ALA A 73 20.22 20.98 -1.26
CA ALA A 73 20.26 22.31 -1.86
C ALA A 73 19.26 23.21 -1.12
N ALA A 74 19.74 24.39 -0.74
CA ALA A 74 19.13 25.30 0.22
C ALA A 74 17.94 26.11 -0.35
N SER A 75 17.06 26.49 0.59
CA SER A 75 16.22 27.70 0.70
C SER A 75 15.10 27.89 -0.38
N ILE A 76 13.88 28.37 -0.09
CA ILE A 76 13.38 29.44 0.78
C ILE A 76 11.86 29.21 1.12
N ASN A 77 11.54 29.22 2.42
CA ASN A 77 10.37 29.74 3.16
C ASN A 77 8.90 29.27 3.03
N PRO A 78 8.12 29.44 4.12
CA PRO A 78 6.96 28.60 4.47
C PRO A 78 5.64 29.38 4.57
N ILE A 79 4.52 28.77 4.17
CA ILE A 79 3.21 29.08 4.77
C ILE A 79 2.43 27.77 4.92
N ALA A 80 2.46 27.25 6.14
CA ALA A 80 1.42 26.38 6.65
C ALA A 80 0.13 27.21 6.75
N GLN A 81 -0.99 26.69 6.23
CA GLN A 81 -2.32 26.78 6.87
C GLN A 81 -3.45 26.25 5.96
N ALA A 82 -4.33 25.47 6.60
CA ALA A 82 -5.75 25.19 6.32
C ALA A 82 -5.99 23.68 6.53
N THR A 83 -6.02 23.16 7.76
CA THR A 83 -7.21 23.08 8.64
C THR A 83 -8.57 23.06 7.94
N ASN A 84 -9.35 22.03 8.31
CA ASN A 84 -10.79 21.83 8.12
C ASN A 84 -11.19 21.28 6.74
N SER A 85 -11.75 20.07 6.66
CA SER A 85 -13.11 19.85 7.17
C SER A 85 -13.38 18.40 7.54
N ILE A 86 -13.86 18.21 8.77
CA ILE A 86 -14.69 17.06 9.14
C ILE A 86 -16.07 17.32 8.51
N ASN A 87 -16.44 16.54 7.50
CA ASN A 87 -17.82 16.16 7.21
C ASN A 87 -17.88 15.19 6.02
N GLY A 88 -18.61 14.10 6.19
CA GLY A 88 -18.97 13.21 5.10
C GLY A 88 -18.56 11.77 5.34
N LEU A 89 -19.34 11.08 6.17
CA LEU A 89 -19.48 9.63 6.11
C LEU A 89 -19.88 9.23 4.67
N GLN A 90 -18.91 8.85 3.85
CA GLN A 90 -19.20 8.07 2.66
C GLN A 90 -18.02 7.14 2.39
N MET A 91 -18.09 5.97 3.03
CA MET A 91 -17.37 4.78 2.62
C MET A 91 -17.85 4.42 1.21
N SER A 92 -17.25 5.06 0.20
CA SER A 92 -17.07 4.42 -1.09
C SER A 92 -15.62 3.96 -1.09
N THR A 93 -15.40 2.66 -1.18
CA THR A 93 -14.10 2.03 -1.41
C THR A 93 -13.48 2.40 -2.77
N GLN A 94 -14.09 3.35 -3.50
CA GLN A 94 -13.68 3.76 -4.82
C GLN A 94 -12.75 4.99 -4.72
N PRO A 95 -11.55 4.95 -5.31
CA PRO A 95 -10.65 6.11 -5.35
C PRO A 95 -11.33 7.31 -5.99
N SER A 96 -11.03 8.52 -5.48
CA SER A 96 -11.56 9.77 -6.05
C SER A 96 -11.11 9.95 -7.50
N ASP A 97 -11.84 10.73 -8.29
CA ASP A 97 -11.56 10.88 -9.73
C ASP A 97 -10.16 11.43 -10.03
N GLU A 98 -9.58 12.20 -9.10
CA GLU A 98 -8.20 12.65 -9.18
C GLU A 98 -7.20 11.49 -8.99
N ILE A 99 -7.45 10.61 -8.02
CA ILE A 99 -6.62 9.42 -7.78
C ILE A 99 -6.73 8.48 -8.98
N LYS A 100 -7.92 8.29 -9.53
CA LYS A 100 -8.15 7.48 -10.74
C LYS A 100 -7.28 7.95 -11.91
N ARG A 101 -7.25 9.26 -12.18
CA ARG A 101 -6.41 9.85 -13.24
C ARG A 101 -4.93 9.59 -13.01
N GLN A 102 -4.45 9.69 -11.76
CA GLN A 102 -3.07 9.41 -11.41
C GLN A 102 -2.73 7.92 -11.59
N MET A 103 -3.64 7.01 -11.21
CA MET A 103 -3.46 5.58 -11.39
C MET A 103 -3.39 5.21 -12.86
N VAL A 104 -4.27 5.76 -13.71
CA VAL A 104 -4.22 5.56 -15.16
C VAL A 104 -2.89 6.04 -15.72
N ALA A 105 -2.48 7.27 -15.39
CA ALA A 105 -1.22 7.83 -15.88
C ALA A 105 0.01 7.00 -15.47
N GLN A 106 0.00 6.45 -14.25
CA GLN A 106 1.08 5.59 -13.78
C GLN A 106 1.04 4.21 -14.46
N PHE A 107 -0.15 3.63 -14.61
CA PHE A 107 -0.32 2.34 -15.29
C PHE A 107 0.09 2.41 -16.76
N CYS A 108 -0.17 3.52 -17.46
CA CYS A 108 0.33 3.75 -18.82
C CYS A 108 1.86 3.67 -18.89
N LYS A 109 2.56 4.29 -17.91
CA LYS A 109 4.03 4.29 -17.86
C LYS A 109 4.59 2.90 -17.63
N ASP A 110 3.97 2.15 -16.73
CA ASP A 110 4.49 0.85 -16.29
C ASP A 110 4.13 -0.29 -17.24
N SER A 111 2.94 -0.24 -17.86
CA SER A 111 2.46 -1.24 -18.82
C SER A 111 2.83 -0.93 -20.28
N GLY A 112 3.15 0.33 -20.60
CA GLY A 112 3.33 0.81 -21.97
C GLY A 112 2.02 0.92 -22.77
N MET A 113 0.87 0.71 -22.13
CA MET A 113 -0.44 0.87 -22.77
C MET A 113 -0.87 2.33 -22.84
N ASN A 114 -1.78 2.63 -23.76
CA ASN A 114 -2.42 3.93 -23.82
C ASN A 114 -3.42 4.15 -22.64
N PRO A 115 -3.86 5.40 -22.40
CA PRO A 115 -4.75 5.73 -21.30
C PRO A 115 -6.09 5.00 -21.31
N ALA A 116 -6.69 4.79 -22.49
CA ALA A 116 -7.99 4.14 -22.60
C ALA A 116 -7.94 2.66 -22.17
N TRP A 117 -6.86 1.96 -22.54
CA TRP A 117 -6.66 0.57 -22.15
C TRP A 117 -6.20 0.42 -20.71
N SER A 118 -5.34 1.32 -20.24
CA SER A 118 -4.92 1.39 -18.84
C SER A 118 -6.09 1.65 -17.90
N GLU A 119 -6.98 2.58 -18.24
CA GLU A 119 -8.22 2.85 -17.50
C GLU A 119 -9.14 1.63 -17.50
N LYS A 120 -9.29 0.97 -18.65
CA LYS A 120 -10.11 -0.24 -18.74
C LYS A 120 -9.58 -1.37 -17.85
N CYS A 121 -8.26 -1.62 -17.83
CA CYS A 121 -7.67 -2.64 -16.94
C CYS A 121 -7.87 -2.31 -15.46
N LEU A 122 -7.77 -1.02 -15.09
CA LEU A 122 -8.04 -0.57 -13.73
C LEU A 122 -9.51 -0.72 -13.36
N ILE A 123 -10.45 -0.41 -14.26
CA ILE A 123 -11.89 -0.60 -14.05
C ILE A 123 -12.22 -2.08 -13.89
N ASP A 124 -11.71 -2.94 -14.78
CA ASP A 124 -11.95 -4.39 -14.78
C ASP A 124 -11.38 -5.06 -13.49
N SER A 125 -10.48 -4.37 -12.78
CA SER A 125 -9.86 -4.82 -11.53
C SER A 125 -10.34 -4.04 -10.30
N ASP A 126 -11.53 -3.43 -10.33
CA ASP A 126 -12.10 -2.64 -9.22
C ASP A 126 -11.16 -1.53 -8.71
N TRP A 127 -10.39 -0.92 -9.61
CA TRP A 127 -9.33 0.06 -9.32
C TRP A 127 -8.24 -0.44 -8.38
N ASN A 128 -8.04 -1.76 -8.28
CA ASN A 128 -6.93 -2.35 -7.57
C ASN A 128 -5.69 -2.40 -8.49
N TYR A 129 -4.72 -1.53 -8.22
CA TYR A 129 -3.51 -1.39 -9.03
C TYR A 129 -2.71 -2.68 -9.14
N GLN A 130 -2.59 -3.43 -8.04
CA GLN A 130 -1.82 -4.68 -8.02
C GLN A 130 -2.54 -5.77 -8.82
N ALA A 131 -3.84 -5.94 -8.60
CA ALA A 131 -4.65 -6.90 -9.34
C ALA A 131 -4.68 -6.59 -10.84
N ALA A 132 -4.76 -5.30 -11.21
CA ALA A 132 -4.68 -4.85 -12.60
C ALA A 132 -3.32 -5.18 -13.23
N GLY A 133 -2.22 -5.02 -12.48
CA GLY A 133 -0.88 -5.38 -12.94
C GLY A 133 -0.72 -6.89 -13.16
N GLU A 134 -1.21 -7.71 -12.23
CA GLU A 134 -1.20 -9.17 -12.36
C GLU A 134 -2.05 -9.65 -13.53
N ALA A 135 -3.26 -9.10 -13.69
CA ALA A 135 -4.14 -9.39 -14.82
C ALA A 135 -3.53 -8.96 -16.15
N PHE A 136 -2.93 -7.77 -16.21
CA PHE A 136 -2.20 -7.29 -17.38
C PHE A 136 -1.06 -8.23 -17.75
N LEU A 137 -0.23 -8.65 -16.78
CA LEU A 137 0.88 -9.58 -17.05
C LEU A 137 0.38 -10.92 -17.58
N ALA A 138 -0.76 -11.42 -17.06
CA ALA A 138 -1.37 -12.66 -17.54
C ALA A 138 -1.95 -12.52 -18.96
N SER A 139 -2.49 -11.36 -19.33
CA SER A 139 -3.13 -11.12 -20.62
C SER A 139 -2.26 -10.34 -21.62
N ARG A 140 -1.03 -9.95 -21.26
CA ARG A 140 -0.20 -9.03 -22.03
C ARG A 140 -0.04 -9.46 -23.48
N ASP A 141 0.22 -10.74 -23.68
CA ASP A 141 0.49 -11.31 -25.01
C ASP A 141 -0.80 -11.52 -25.84
N SER A 142 -1.97 -11.36 -25.23
CA SER A 142 -3.30 -11.41 -25.87
C SER A 142 -3.91 -10.04 -26.16
N LEU A 143 -3.26 -8.96 -25.69
CA LEU A 143 -3.77 -7.61 -25.90
C LEU A 143 -3.55 -7.13 -27.34
N PRO A 144 -4.54 -6.42 -27.93
CA PRO A 144 -4.45 -5.90 -29.29
C PRO A 144 -3.32 -4.87 -29.42
N LYS A 145 -2.72 -4.73 -30.61
CA LYS A 145 -1.60 -3.78 -30.85
C LYS A 145 -2.02 -2.34 -30.61
N GLU A 146 -3.30 -2.06 -30.80
CA GLU A 146 -3.98 -0.80 -30.52
C GLU A 146 -3.90 -0.42 -29.03
N ALA A 147 -3.70 -1.37 -28.12
CA ALA A 147 -3.51 -1.10 -26.70
C ALA A 147 -2.17 -0.41 -26.39
N PHE A 148 -1.16 -0.65 -27.23
CA PHE A 148 0.19 -0.11 -27.09
C PHE A 148 0.51 1.00 -28.11
N ALA A 149 -0.46 1.34 -28.96
CA ALA A 149 -0.33 2.46 -29.88
C ALA A 149 -0.32 3.76 -29.05
N ALA A 150 0.87 4.34 -28.89
CA ALA A 150 1.05 5.68 -28.36
C ALA A 150 0.23 6.65 -29.23
N THR A 151 -0.68 7.37 -28.61
CA THR A 151 -1.34 8.51 -29.25
C THR A 151 -0.43 9.71 -29.18
#